data_AF-W6ZTC0-F1
#
_entry.id   AF-W6ZTC0-F1
#
_cell.length_a   1.000
_cell.length_b   1.000
_cell.length_c   1.000
_cell.angle_alpha   90.00
_cell.angle_beta   90.00
_cell.angle_gamma   90.00
#
_symmetry.space_group_name_H-M   'P 1'
#
loop_
_entity.id
_entity.type
_entity.pdbx_description
1 polymer ?
#
loop_
_entity_poly.entity_id
_entity_poly.type
_entity_poly.pdbx_seq_one_letter_code
_entity_poly.pdbx_strand_id
1 'polypeptide(L)'
;MQKLHSYMLSLEEDSNKNPPGTTEQYTAKRLTDLKNCSGEKVTNVTGRWMSMANGPASIHGWTAQAANIICKNLELWFGNLQETEGSPPKWTYTKCTADNLEVEGSKGTTTACPPNPNHNYWSGLGFSTELSGNKREHRSLMICMDVISILLTVYNNVNNCQNQELCYNNTLVCEALYEWYKEWGGEKVAKEIMKFLFSKGERSVRVRGQEIQIERSPSEFWAKILGIKGLRIAGLQCQATDWPTDNWNMTCLHRSKGDSCQVMGDQAWEEYEVIKTRG
;
A
#
# COMPACT_ATOMS: atom_id res chain seq x y z
N MET A 1 7.91 -8.65 -18.40
CA MET A 1 7.02 -8.47 -17.23
C MET A 1 7.84 -8.05 -16.00
N GLN A 2 7.67 -6.82 -15.50
CA GLN A 2 8.18 -6.52 -14.16
C GLN A 2 7.27 -7.19 -13.14
N LYS A 3 7.82 -8.17 -12.42
CA LYS A 3 7.10 -8.89 -11.38
C LYS A 3 7.05 -8.00 -10.14
N LEU A 4 6.02 -8.13 -9.30
CA LEU A 4 5.92 -7.41 -8.03
C LEU A 4 7.21 -7.55 -7.20
N HIS A 5 7.77 -8.75 -7.16
CA HIS A 5 9.08 -9.06 -6.60
C HIS A 5 10.21 -8.13 -7.10
N SER A 6 10.30 -7.96 -8.42
CA SER A 6 11.31 -7.09 -9.04
C SER A 6 11.07 -5.63 -8.71
N TYR A 7 9.81 -5.18 -8.69
CA TYR A 7 9.46 -3.82 -8.25
C TYR A 7 9.90 -3.57 -6.80
N MET A 8 9.64 -4.50 -5.88
CA MET A 8 10.04 -4.33 -4.48
C MET A 8 11.56 -4.23 -4.31
N LEU A 9 12.34 -5.12 -4.94
CA LEU A 9 13.81 -5.03 -4.91
C LEU A 9 14.34 -3.72 -5.51
N SER A 10 13.59 -3.18 -6.46
CA SER A 10 13.99 -1.95 -7.13
C SER A 10 13.81 -0.70 -6.26
N LEU A 11 12.87 -0.74 -5.30
CA LEU A 11 12.76 0.29 -4.25
C LEU A 11 14.00 0.26 -3.34
N GLU A 12 14.48 -0.94 -2.99
CA GLU A 12 15.74 -1.10 -2.24
C GLU A 12 16.90 -0.48 -3.01
N GLU A 13 17.05 -0.79 -4.30
CA GLU A 13 18.08 -0.19 -5.16
C GLU A 13 18.00 1.34 -5.20
N ASP A 14 16.79 1.90 -5.31
CA ASP A 14 16.58 3.35 -5.36
C ASP A 14 16.89 4.03 -4.03
N SER A 15 16.55 3.41 -2.90
CA SER A 15 16.89 3.88 -1.55
C SER A 15 18.39 3.89 -1.29
N ASN A 16 19.13 2.88 -1.77
CA ASN A 16 20.58 2.86 -1.64
C ASN A 16 21.26 4.01 -2.41
N LYS A 17 20.67 4.43 -3.53
CA LYS A 17 21.18 5.56 -4.32
C LYS A 17 20.79 6.92 -3.72
N ASN A 18 19.66 6.98 -3.03
CA ASN A 18 19.11 8.19 -2.44
C ASN A 18 18.64 7.87 -1.02
N PRO A 19 19.58 7.74 -0.06
CA PRO A 19 19.24 7.32 1.28
C PRO A 19 18.29 8.32 1.94
N PRO A 20 17.41 7.86 2.84
CA PRO A 20 16.52 8.75 3.58
C PRO A 20 17.31 9.75 4.43
N GLY A 21 16.71 10.90 4.71
CA GLY A 21 17.25 11.90 5.62
C GLY A 21 17.41 11.38 7.06
N THR A 22 17.88 12.24 7.95
CA THR A 22 18.15 11.88 9.36
C THR A 22 16.92 12.01 10.26
N THR A 23 15.76 12.41 9.76
CA THR A 23 14.55 12.48 10.57
C THR A 23 14.07 11.08 10.93
N GLU A 24 13.59 10.93 12.15
CA GLU A 24 13.09 9.68 12.72
C GLU A 24 11.72 9.91 13.36
N GLN A 25 10.91 10.80 12.78
CA GLN A 25 9.62 11.17 13.37
C GLN A 25 8.63 10.01 13.29
N TYR A 26 8.64 9.29 12.17
CA TYR A 26 7.66 8.27 11.85
C TYR A 26 8.24 6.87 11.90
N THR A 27 9.44 6.63 11.36
CA THR A 27 9.98 5.25 11.22
C THR A 27 11.18 4.91 12.10
N ALA A 28 11.12 3.79 12.81
CA ALA A 28 12.26 3.24 13.55
C ALA A 28 13.14 2.29 12.72
N LYS A 29 12.63 1.87 11.55
CA LYS A 29 13.30 0.92 10.65
C LYS A 29 13.34 1.51 9.25
N ARG A 30 14.49 1.42 8.60
CA ARG A 30 14.70 1.93 7.24
C ARG A 30 14.77 0.77 6.25
N LEU A 31 14.55 1.07 4.98
CA LEU A 31 14.71 0.12 3.89
C LEU A 31 16.16 -0.35 3.75
N THR A 32 17.11 0.56 3.99
CA THR A 32 18.56 0.27 3.97
C THR A 32 18.99 -0.76 5.01
N ASP A 33 18.23 -0.93 6.10
CA ASP A 33 18.57 -1.86 7.18
C ASP A 33 18.44 -3.33 6.76
N LEU A 34 17.65 -3.62 5.71
CA LEU A 34 17.40 -4.99 5.25
C LEU A 34 18.66 -5.71 4.76
N LYS A 35 19.66 -4.96 4.26
CA LYS A 35 20.96 -5.52 3.86
C LYS A 35 21.81 -5.94 5.05
N ASN A 36 21.71 -5.18 6.15
CA ASN A 36 22.49 -5.43 7.36
C ASN A 36 21.93 -6.62 8.18
N CYS A 37 20.75 -7.14 7.82
CA CYS A 37 20.26 -8.43 8.29
C CYS A 37 21.04 -9.63 7.69
N SER A 38 22.25 -9.42 7.17
CA SER A 38 23.13 -10.46 6.65
C SER A 38 23.70 -11.30 7.80
N GLY A 39 22.96 -12.33 8.23
CA GLY A 39 23.41 -13.30 9.23
C GLY A 39 22.43 -13.47 10.38
N GLU A 40 21.67 -12.43 10.73
CA GLU A 40 20.56 -12.54 11.66
C GLU A 40 19.32 -13.02 10.89
N LYS A 41 18.91 -14.25 11.20
CA LYS A 41 17.56 -14.70 10.89
C LYS A 41 16.61 -13.74 11.59
N VAL A 42 15.65 -13.18 10.85
CA VAL A 42 14.52 -12.48 11.48
C VAL A 42 13.63 -13.57 12.08
N THR A 43 14.05 -14.08 13.25
CA THR A 43 13.39 -15.17 13.98
C THR A 43 12.04 -14.72 14.55
N ASN A 44 11.93 -13.43 14.84
CA ASN A 44 10.69 -12.80 15.22
C ASN A 44 10.17 -11.95 14.06
N VAL A 45 9.52 -12.61 13.11
CA VAL A 45 8.74 -11.97 12.02
C VAL A 45 7.87 -10.85 12.61
N THR A 46 7.26 -11.01 13.79
CA THR A 46 6.49 -9.90 14.39
C THR A 46 7.34 -8.71 14.84
N GLY A 47 8.58 -8.92 15.28
CA GLY A 47 9.41 -7.87 15.89
C GLY A 47 9.68 -6.67 14.98
N ARG A 48 10.02 -6.87 13.70
CA ARG A 48 10.29 -5.76 12.77
C ARG A 48 9.04 -4.92 12.55
N TRP A 49 7.94 -5.55 12.13
CA TRP A 49 6.71 -4.81 11.79
C TRP A 49 6.00 -4.24 13.01
N MET A 50 6.18 -4.82 14.20
CA MET A 50 5.70 -4.28 15.47
C MET A 50 6.55 -3.10 16.00
N SER A 51 7.72 -2.85 15.42
CA SER A 51 8.63 -1.77 15.81
C SER A 51 8.90 -0.78 14.68
N MET A 52 8.06 -0.74 13.64
CA MET A 52 8.30 0.19 12.53
C MET A 52 7.94 1.63 12.87
N ALA A 53 6.98 1.88 13.76
CA ALA A 53 6.59 3.23 14.14
C ALA A 53 7.50 3.77 15.24
N ASN A 54 7.94 5.02 15.08
CA ASN A 54 8.45 5.81 16.18
C ASN A 54 7.27 6.54 16.86
N GLY A 55 7.23 6.49 18.19
CA GLY A 55 6.24 7.21 18.99
C GLY A 55 5.00 6.41 19.41
N PRO A 56 3.92 7.09 19.84
CA PRO A 56 2.78 6.47 20.52
C PRO A 56 1.81 5.71 19.58
N ALA A 57 2.16 5.57 18.30
CA ALA A 57 1.31 4.87 17.34
C ALA A 57 1.16 3.41 17.74
N SER A 58 -0.09 2.96 17.83
CA SER A 58 -0.38 1.57 18.16
C SER A 58 -0.23 0.71 16.90
N ILE A 59 0.84 -0.06 16.81
CA ILE A 59 0.91 -1.12 15.81
C ILE A 59 0.09 -2.29 16.35
N HIS A 60 -0.98 -2.64 15.65
CA HIS A 60 -1.79 -3.79 16.04
C HIS A 60 -1.00 -5.09 15.86
N GLY A 61 -1.15 -6.02 16.80
CA GLY A 61 -0.46 -7.32 16.79
C GLY A 61 -0.68 -8.18 15.53
N TRP A 62 -1.76 -7.92 14.78
CA TRP A 62 -2.09 -8.63 13.54
C TRP A 62 -1.48 -7.99 12.29
N THR A 63 -0.87 -6.80 12.38
CA THR A 63 -0.36 -6.03 11.22
C THR A 63 0.61 -6.84 10.37
N ALA A 64 1.58 -7.52 11.01
CA ALA A 64 2.57 -8.34 10.32
C ALA A 64 1.91 -9.51 9.54
N GLN A 65 0.91 -10.16 10.14
CA GLN A 65 0.21 -11.27 9.51
C GLN A 65 -0.62 -10.78 8.32
N ALA A 66 -1.35 -9.68 8.49
CA ALA A 66 -2.12 -9.06 7.41
C ALA A 66 -1.21 -8.63 6.25
N ALA A 67 -0.09 -7.96 6.54
CA ALA A 67 0.88 -7.56 5.52
C ALA A 67 1.43 -8.76 4.75
N ASN A 68 1.75 -9.88 5.42
CA ASN A 68 2.19 -11.11 4.76
C ASN A 68 1.15 -11.66 3.78
N ILE A 69 -0.12 -11.74 4.22
CA ILE A 69 -1.24 -12.24 3.41
C ILE A 69 -1.49 -11.32 2.20
N ILE A 70 -1.59 -10.00 2.44
CA ILE A 70 -1.82 -9.00 1.40
C ILE A 70 -0.70 -9.06 0.36
N CYS A 71 0.56 -9.12 0.77
CA CYS A 71 1.69 -9.19 -0.16
C CYS A 71 1.64 -10.44 -1.04
N LYS A 72 1.38 -11.62 -0.48
CA LYS A 72 1.24 -12.85 -1.28
C LYS A 72 0.08 -12.77 -2.27
N ASN A 73 -1.04 -12.20 -1.85
CA ASN A 73 -2.19 -12.03 -2.73
C ASN A 73 -1.90 -11.03 -3.85
N LEU A 74 -1.18 -9.95 -3.57
CA LEU A 74 -0.70 -9.03 -4.61
C LEU A 74 0.24 -9.75 -5.57
N GLU A 75 1.17 -10.58 -5.08
CA GLU A 75 2.06 -11.35 -5.97
C GLU A 75 1.26 -12.28 -6.88
N LEU A 76 0.27 -12.98 -6.33
CA LEU A 76 -0.63 -13.84 -7.09
C LEU A 76 -1.41 -13.06 -8.15
N TRP A 77 -1.92 -11.88 -7.81
CA TRP A 77 -2.60 -10.99 -8.74
C TRP A 77 -1.67 -10.54 -9.87
N PHE A 78 -0.47 -10.03 -9.53
CA PHE A 78 0.55 -9.63 -10.51
C PHE A 78 0.98 -10.79 -11.43
N GLY A 79 1.07 -12.01 -10.89
CA GLY A 79 1.42 -13.21 -11.67
C GLY A 79 0.35 -13.65 -12.68
N ASN A 80 -0.86 -13.12 -12.56
CA ASN A 80 -2.00 -13.42 -13.44
C ASN A 80 -2.34 -12.27 -14.41
N LEU A 81 -1.53 -11.21 -14.45
CA LEU A 81 -1.66 -10.14 -15.44
C LEU A 81 -1.25 -10.62 -16.84
N GLN A 82 -2.00 -10.20 -17.85
CA GLN A 82 -1.68 -10.44 -19.25
C GLN A 82 -1.20 -9.16 -19.92
N GLU A 83 -0.16 -9.29 -20.74
CA GLU A 83 0.32 -8.20 -21.59
C GLU A 83 -0.65 -8.06 -22.77
N THR A 84 -1.20 -6.86 -22.97
CA THR A 84 -2.00 -6.56 -24.17
C THR A 84 -1.08 -6.14 -25.30
N GLU A 85 -1.40 -6.55 -26.52
CA GLU A 85 -0.71 -6.05 -27.72
C GLU A 85 -0.88 -4.53 -27.84
N GLY A 86 0.24 -3.79 -27.89
CA GLY A 86 0.22 -2.33 -27.98
C GLY A 86 1.59 -1.69 -27.72
N SER A 87 1.73 -0.42 -28.10
CA SER A 87 2.91 0.41 -27.80
C SER A 87 2.45 1.72 -27.15
N PRO A 88 2.73 1.95 -25.85
CA PRO A 88 3.44 1.05 -24.93
C PRO A 88 2.58 -0.17 -24.53
N PRO A 89 3.20 -1.29 -24.13
CA PRO A 89 2.48 -2.45 -23.61
C PRO A 89 1.72 -2.06 -22.35
N LYS A 90 0.42 -2.40 -22.31
CA LYS A 90 -0.41 -2.31 -21.11
C LYS A 90 -0.59 -3.70 -20.53
N TRP A 91 -0.85 -3.75 -19.23
CA TRP A 91 -1.15 -5.00 -18.55
C TRP A 91 -2.61 -4.99 -18.14
N THR A 92 -3.33 -6.07 -18.39
CA THR A 92 -4.72 -6.22 -17.99
C THR A 92 -4.87 -7.38 -17.04
N TYR A 93 -5.74 -7.21 -16.05
CA TYR A 93 -6.19 -8.31 -15.21
C TYR A 93 -6.97 -9.33 -16.06
N THR A 94 -6.95 -10.59 -15.62
CA THR A 94 -7.67 -11.70 -16.24
C THR A 94 -8.97 -11.98 -15.48
N LYS A 95 -9.22 -13.24 -15.10
CA LYS A 95 -10.26 -13.56 -14.13
C LYS A 95 -9.81 -13.31 -12.70
N CYS A 96 -8.51 -13.04 -12.49
CA CYS A 96 -7.97 -12.73 -11.17
C CYS A 96 -8.17 -11.24 -10.84
N THR A 97 -9.32 -10.93 -10.24
CA THR A 97 -9.69 -9.58 -9.80
C THR A 97 -9.39 -9.34 -8.32
N ALA A 98 -9.53 -8.11 -7.82
CA ALA A 98 -9.36 -7.84 -6.40
C ALA A 98 -10.40 -8.57 -5.54
N ASP A 99 -11.63 -8.72 -6.06
CA ASP A 99 -12.71 -9.48 -5.42
C ASP A 99 -12.39 -10.98 -5.29
N ASN A 100 -11.42 -11.50 -6.07
CA ASN A 100 -11.01 -12.91 -6.01
C ASN A 100 -9.80 -13.18 -5.10
N LEU A 101 -9.22 -12.14 -4.48
CA LEU A 101 -8.06 -12.28 -3.59
C LEU A 101 -8.50 -12.59 -2.15
N GLU A 102 -8.06 -13.73 -1.62
CA GLU A 102 -8.43 -14.23 -0.29
C GLU A 102 -7.73 -13.49 0.85
N VAL A 103 -8.26 -12.37 1.32
CA VAL A 103 -7.63 -11.65 2.46
C VAL A 103 -8.26 -12.03 3.81
N GLU A 104 -9.51 -12.50 3.85
CA GLU A 104 -10.25 -12.78 5.10
C GLU A 104 -10.71 -14.24 5.27
N GLY A 105 -10.00 -15.21 4.68
CA GLY A 105 -10.36 -16.63 4.78
C GLY A 105 -11.68 -16.99 4.06
N SER A 106 -12.22 -16.07 3.24
CA SER A 106 -13.18 -16.42 2.20
C SER A 106 -12.53 -17.45 1.27
N LYS A 107 -13.25 -18.50 0.89
CA LYS A 107 -12.85 -19.45 -0.16
C LYS A 107 -12.81 -18.72 -1.52
N GLY A 108 -11.81 -17.88 -1.71
CA GLY A 108 -11.45 -17.41 -3.04
C GLY A 108 -11.18 -18.61 -3.92
N THR A 109 -11.66 -18.50 -5.13
CA THR A 109 -11.48 -19.58 -6.08
C THR A 109 -10.03 -19.52 -6.55
N THR A 110 -9.20 -20.47 -6.09
CA THR A 110 -7.89 -20.80 -6.70
C THR A 110 -8.00 -20.92 -8.22
N THR A 111 -9.19 -21.22 -8.73
CA THR A 111 -9.55 -21.23 -10.15
C THR A 111 -9.45 -19.85 -10.84
N ALA A 112 -9.80 -18.76 -10.17
CA ALA A 112 -9.77 -17.41 -10.75
C ALA A 112 -8.36 -16.81 -10.73
N CYS A 113 -7.58 -17.14 -9.69
CA CYS A 113 -6.20 -16.71 -9.49
C CYS A 113 -5.28 -17.94 -9.34
N PRO A 114 -5.00 -18.69 -10.42
CA PRO A 114 -4.13 -19.85 -10.33
C PRO A 114 -2.71 -19.42 -9.96
N PRO A 115 -2.03 -20.12 -9.03
CA PRO A 115 -0.62 -19.92 -8.78
C PRO A 115 0.20 -20.21 -10.04
N ASN A 116 1.10 -19.31 -10.38
CA ASN A 116 2.09 -19.48 -11.43
C ASN A 116 3.46 -19.71 -10.81
N PRO A 117 4.04 -20.92 -10.88
CA PRO A 117 5.31 -21.25 -10.22
C PRO A 117 6.47 -20.39 -10.72
N ASN A 118 6.38 -19.82 -11.92
CA ASN A 118 7.39 -18.94 -12.47
C ASN A 118 7.30 -17.50 -11.92
N HIS A 119 6.23 -17.14 -11.21
CA HIS A 119 5.96 -15.77 -10.76
C HIS A 119 5.63 -15.65 -9.26
N ASN A 120 5.32 -16.76 -8.58
CA ASN A 120 4.96 -16.78 -7.15
C ASN A 120 6.14 -17.15 -6.25
N TYR A 121 7.03 -16.20 -6.00
CA TYR A 121 8.22 -16.36 -5.17
C TYR A 121 7.91 -16.47 -3.68
N TRP A 122 6.77 -15.95 -3.23
CA TRP A 122 6.41 -15.88 -1.81
C TRP A 122 5.47 -16.99 -1.36
N SER A 123 4.96 -17.82 -2.28
CA SER A 123 4.01 -18.90 -2.00
C SER A 123 4.51 -19.88 -0.92
N GLY A 124 5.81 -20.21 -0.93
CA GLY A 124 6.43 -21.10 0.06
C GLY A 124 6.88 -20.42 1.36
N LEU A 125 6.77 -19.09 1.47
CA LEU A 125 7.26 -18.32 2.62
C LEU A 125 6.13 -18.09 3.63
N GLY A 126 5.80 -19.10 4.43
CA GLY A 126 4.79 -19.02 5.48
C GLY A 126 5.04 -17.89 6.48
N PHE A 127 4.02 -17.50 7.26
CA PHE A 127 4.16 -16.45 8.29
C PHE A 127 5.20 -16.83 9.37
N SER A 128 5.33 -18.12 9.68
CA SER A 128 6.33 -18.66 10.60
C SER A 128 7.71 -18.89 9.97
N THR A 129 7.87 -18.64 8.66
CA THR A 129 9.14 -18.82 7.97
C THR A 129 10.10 -17.70 8.36
N GLU A 130 11.27 -18.05 8.87
CA GLU A 130 12.34 -17.09 9.12
C GLU A 130 12.80 -16.44 7.81
N LEU A 131 12.69 -15.11 7.74
CA LEU A 131 13.13 -14.36 6.58
C LEU A 131 14.62 -13.99 6.70
N SER A 132 15.32 -13.98 5.57
CA SER A 132 16.76 -13.75 5.51
C SER A 132 17.05 -12.60 4.57
N GLY A 133 17.79 -11.60 5.05
CA GLY A 133 18.28 -10.48 4.23
C GLY A 133 19.17 -10.91 3.06
N ASN A 134 19.71 -12.14 3.06
CA ASN A 134 20.59 -12.61 1.98
C ASN A 134 19.82 -13.15 0.77
N LYS A 135 18.59 -13.64 0.96
CA LYS A 135 17.77 -14.21 -0.12
C LYS A 135 16.90 -13.14 -0.78
N ARG A 136 16.96 -13.01 -2.10
CA ARG A 136 16.25 -11.95 -2.86
C ARG A 136 14.74 -12.02 -2.66
N GLU A 137 14.20 -13.23 -2.66
CA GLU A 137 12.77 -13.53 -2.48
C GLU A 137 12.31 -13.10 -1.09
N HIS A 138 13.09 -13.42 -0.06
CA HIS A 138 12.80 -13.02 1.32
C HIS A 138 12.87 -11.50 1.47
N ARG A 139 13.89 -10.84 0.91
CA ARG A 139 13.99 -9.37 0.91
C ARG A 139 12.79 -8.71 0.23
N SER A 140 12.43 -9.13 -0.97
CA SER A 140 11.30 -8.56 -1.69
C SER A 140 9.97 -8.68 -0.91
N LEU A 141 9.77 -9.80 -0.21
CA LEU A 141 8.62 -9.97 0.68
C LEU A 141 8.70 -9.03 1.87
N MET A 142 9.86 -8.93 2.54
CA MET A 142 10.05 -8.01 3.65
C MET A 142 9.77 -6.55 3.26
N ILE A 143 10.22 -6.13 2.07
CA ILE A 143 9.97 -4.79 1.52
C ILE A 143 8.47 -4.58 1.31
N CYS A 144 7.77 -5.53 0.67
CA CYS A 144 6.32 -5.42 0.51
C CYS A 144 5.62 -5.33 1.87
N MET A 145 6.03 -6.16 2.84
CA MET A 145 5.45 -6.16 4.18
C MET A 145 5.71 -4.85 4.93
N ASP A 146 6.88 -4.23 4.78
CA ASP A 146 7.14 -2.89 5.30
C ASP A 146 6.16 -1.88 4.68
N VAL A 147 6.01 -1.87 3.35
CA VAL A 147 5.11 -0.92 2.66
C VAL A 147 3.67 -1.04 3.15
N ILE A 148 3.16 -2.27 3.24
CA ILE A 148 1.79 -2.54 3.70
C ILE A 148 1.63 -2.28 5.19
N SER A 149 2.63 -2.61 6.01
CA SER A 149 2.55 -2.37 7.47
C SER A 149 2.55 -0.88 7.81
N ILE A 150 3.31 -0.04 7.08
CA ILE A 150 3.22 1.43 7.17
C ILE A 150 1.78 1.87 6.89
N LEU A 151 1.22 1.43 5.76
CA LEU A 151 -0.14 1.79 5.34
C LEU A 151 -1.19 1.41 6.37
N LEU A 152 -1.18 0.15 6.83
CA LEU A 152 -2.11 -0.37 7.83
C LEU A 152 -1.95 0.34 9.18
N THR A 153 -0.73 0.72 9.55
CA THR A 153 -0.51 1.45 10.80
C THR A 153 -1.11 2.85 10.73
N VAL A 154 -0.95 3.57 9.62
CA VAL A 154 -1.65 4.86 9.44
C VAL A 154 -3.16 4.64 9.50
N TYR A 155 -3.69 3.73 8.69
CA TYR A 155 -5.14 3.49 8.59
C TYR A 155 -5.79 3.13 9.92
N ASN A 156 -5.06 2.45 10.82
CA ASN A 156 -5.56 2.11 12.15
C ASN A 156 -5.51 3.28 13.14
N ASN A 157 -4.54 4.17 12.99
CA ASN A 157 -4.26 5.24 13.94
C ASN A 157 -4.77 6.61 13.45
N VAL A 158 -5.57 6.68 12.37
CA VAL A 158 -6.16 7.94 11.93
C VAL A 158 -7.16 8.48 12.96
N ASN A 159 -7.17 9.79 13.11
CA ASN A 159 -8.15 10.56 13.85
C ASN A 159 -8.71 11.70 12.97
N ASN A 160 -9.78 12.33 13.42
CA ASN A 160 -10.25 13.56 12.80
C ASN A 160 -9.40 14.74 13.28
N CYS A 161 -8.98 15.58 12.35
CA CYS A 161 -8.35 16.87 12.58
C CYS A 161 -9.39 17.99 12.65
N GLN A 162 -8.90 19.23 12.79
CA GLN A 162 -9.71 20.42 12.52
C GLN A 162 -10.34 20.29 11.11
N ASN A 163 -11.58 20.76 10.96
CA ASN A 163 -12.36 20.65 9.71
C ASN A 163 -12.73 19.22 9.28
N GLN A 164 -12.78 18.27 10.22
CA GLN A 164 -13.17 16.88 10.00
C GLN A 164 -12.23 16.08 9.08
N GLU A 165 -11.11 16.62 8.62
CA GLU A 165 -10.16 15.89 7.78
C GLU A 165 -9.52 14.73 8.52
N LEU A 166 -9.15 13.65 7.82
CA LEU A 166 -8.43 12.54 8.43
C LEU A 166 -6.95 12.84 8.54
N CYS A 167 -6.40 12.60 9.72
CA CYS A 167 -5.00 12.84 10.01
C CYS A 167 -4.41 11.77 10.92
N TYR A 168 -3.09 11.73 10.94
CA TYR A 168 -2.26 10.89 11.77
C TYR A 168 -1.25 11.80 12.47
N ASN A 169 -1.26 11.83 13.81
CA ASN A 169 -0.43 12.73 14.62
C ASN A 169 -0.53 14.21 14.21
N ASN A 170 -1.74 14.70 13.93
CA ASN A 170 -2.06 16.06 13.45
C ASN A 170 -1.56 16.40 12.03
N THR A 171 -1.01 15.43 11.28
CA THR A 171 -0.65 15.58 9.87
C THR A 171 -1.71 14.93 9.00
N LEU A 172 -2.13 15.57 7.89
CA LEU A 172 -3.12 14.99 6.98
C LEU A 172 -2.69 13.60 6.51
N VAL A 173 -3.63 12.66 6.43
CA VAL A 173 -3.33 11.22 6.27
C VAL A 173 -2.45 10.90 5.06
N CYS A 174 -2.68 11.56 3.92
CA CYS A 174 -1.91 11.34 2.70
C CYS A 174 -0.48 11.91 2.80
N GLU A 175 -0.32 13.05 3.45
CA GLU A 175 0.98 13.66 3.72
C GLU A 175 1.76 12.84 4.76
N ALA A 176 1.09 12.36 5.81
CA ALA A 176 1.68 11.47 6.80
C ALA A 176 2.21 10.17 6.16
N LEU A 177 1.45 9.55 5.26
CA LEU A 177 1.91 8.38 4.50
C LEU A 177 3.14 8.69 3.66
N TYR A 178 3.12 9.81 2.93
CA TYR A 178 4.25 10.22 2.11
C TYR A 178 5.53 10.42 2.94
N GLU A 179 5.44 11.19 4.03
CA GLU A 179 6.58 11.45 4.90
C GLU A 179 7.07 10.14 5.57
N TRP A 180 6.18 9.22 5.92
CA TRP A 180 6.59 7.95 6.48
C TRP A 180 7.39 7.09 5.48
N TYR A 181 6.92 7.00 4.23
CA TYR A 181 7.67 6.32 3.18
C TYR A 181 8.97 7.03 2.82
N LYS A 182 9.02 8.36 2.95
CA LYS A 182 10.22 9.17 2.68
C LYS A 182 11.27 8.97 3.75
N GLU A 183 10.90 8.90 5.03
CA GLU A 183 11.82 8.52 6.10
C GLU A 183 12.27 7.07 5.98
N TRP A 184 11.39 6.16 5.55
CA TRP A 184 11.72 4.73 5.45
C TRP A 184 12.64 4.43 4.27
N GLY A 185 12.36 4.99 3.09
CA GLY A 185 13.01 4.59 1.84
C GLY A 185 13.69 5.73 1.07
N GLY A 186 13.53 6.99 1.47
CA GLY A 186 13.96 8.16 0.73
C GLY A 186 12.89 8.72 -0.21
N GLU A 187 13.06 9.98 -0.63
CA GLU A 187 12.06 10.76 -1.38
C GLU A 187 11.60 10.05 -2.67
N LYS A 188 12.55 9.51 -3.44
CA LYS A 188 12.26 8.80 -4.69
C LYS A 188 11.39 7.56 -4.43
N VAL A 189 11.71 6.79 -3.40
CA VAL A 189 10.97 5.58 -3.02
C VAL A 189 9.56 5.93 -2.56
N ALA A 190 9.43 6.97 -1.75
CA ALA A 190 8.13 7.49 -1.33
C ALA A 190 7.25 7.87 -2.53
N LYS A 191 7.82 8.60 -3.49
CA LYS A 191 7.10 9.01 -4.71
C LYS A 191 6.65 7.79 -5.54
N GLU A 192 7.46 6.76 -5.66
CA GLU A 192 7.07 5.54 -6.38
C GLU A 192 6.00 4.73 -5.63
N ILE A 193 6.10 4.60 -4.31
CA ILE A 193 5.08 3.93 -3.50
C ILE A 193 3.75 4.69 -3.57
N MET A 194 3.77 6.01 -3.41
CA MET A 194 2.54 6.81 -3.49
C MET A 194 1.88 6.69 -4.87
N LYS A 195 2.65 6.64 -5.96
CA LYS A 195 2.09 6.40 -7.31
C LYS A 195 1.53 4.99 -7.47
N PHE A 196 2.14 3.99 -6.84
CA PHE A 196 1.69 2.61 -6.87
C PHE A 196 0.38 2.43 -6.09
N LEU A 197 0.30 3.00 -4.88
CA LEU A 197 -0.88 2.91 -4.02
C LEU A 197 -2.01 3.86 -4.47
N PHE A 198 -1.70 5.04 -4.99
CA PHE A 198 -2.67 6.12 -5.22
C PHE A 198 -2.55 6.70 -6.63
N SER A 199 -2.60 5.84 -7.65
CA SER A 199 -2.52 6.29 -9.04
C SER A 199 -3.70 7.22 -9.41
N LYS A 200 -3.43 8.25 -10.23
CA LYS A 200 -4.46 9.22 -10.64
C LYS A 200 -5.46 8.70 -11.69
N GLY A 201 -5.24 7.51 -12.25
CA GLY A 201 -6.06 6.97 -13.33
C GLY A 201 -7.33 6.33 -12.78
N GLU A 202 -8.47 6.53 -13.45
CA GLU A 202 -9.77 5.98 -13.04
C GLU A 202 -9.76 4.45 -12.92
N ARG A 203 -8.92 3.76 -13.70
CA ARG A 203 -8.87 2.29 -13.78
C ARG A 203 -7.47 1.74 -14.06
N SER A 204 -6.44 2.41 -13.55
CA SER A 204 -5.07 1.94 -13.76
C SER A 204 -4.15 2.24 -12.59
N VAL A 205 -3.25 1.31 -12.26
CA VAL A 205 -2.11 1.53 -11.36
C VAL A 205 -0.81 1.63 -12.17
N ARG A 206 0.17 2.38 -11.66
CA ARG A 206 1.47 2.54 -12.32
C ARG A 206 2.58 1.91 -11.51
N VAL A 207 3.38 1.06 -12.17
CA VAL A 207 4.56 0.42 -11.59
C VAL A 207 5.75 0.67 -12.52
N ARG A 208 6.69 1.51 -12.09
CA ARG A 208 7.88 1.93 -12.88
C ARG A 208 7.55 2.34 -14.32
N GLY A 209 6.51 3.15 -14.48
CA GLY A 209 6.05 3.64 -15.78
C GLY A 209 5.19 2.65 -16.58
N GLN A 210 5.03 1.41 -16.13
CA GLN A 210 4.07 0.46 -16.71
C GLN A 210 2.67 0.74 -16.17
N GLU A 211 1.69 0.85 -17.05
CA GLU A 211 0.28 1.02 -16.71
C GLU A 211 -0.39 -0.35 -16.65
N ILE A 212 -0.98 -0.65 -15.49
CA ILE A 212 -1.72 -1.89 -15.25
C ILE A 212 -3.19 -1.51 -15.08
N GLN A 213 -4.02 -1.96 -16.01
CA GLN A 213 -5.47 -1.81 -15.93
C GLN A 213 -6.00 -2.60 -14.74
N ILE A 214 -6.89 -1.97 -14.00
CA ILE A 214 -7.67 -2.56 -12.91
C ILE A 214 -9.15 -2.37 -13.23
N GLU A 215 -10.01 -3.17 -12.61
CA GLU A 215 -11.45 -3.18 -12.89
C GLU A 215 -12.20 -1.93 -12.42
N ARG A 216 -11.65 -1.25 -11.41
CA ARG A 216 -12.27 -0.20 -10.61
C ARG A 216 -11.26 0.92 -10.33
N SER A 217 -11.64 1.92 -9.53
CA SER A 217 -10.70 2.94 -9.08
C SER A 217 -9.57 2.34 -8.23
N PRO A 218 -8.38 2.94 -8.20
CA PRO A 218 -7.28 2.49 -7.34
C PRO A 218 -7.70 2.41 -5.86
N SER A 219 -8.41 3.43 -5.36
CA SER A 219 -8.90 3.41 -3.97
C SER A 219 -9.88 2.27 -3.67
N GLU A 220 -10.74 1.90 -4.63
CA GLU A 220 -11.66 0.79 -4.48
C GLU A 220 -10.93 -0.57 -4.59
N PHE A 221 -9.99 -0.70 -5.53
CA PHE A 221 -9.10 -1.86 -5.63
C PHE A 221 -8.37 -2.10 -4.30
N TRP A 222 -7.78 -1.06 -3.72
CA TRP A 222 -7.13 -1.15 -2.42
C TRP A 222 -8.12 -1.40 -1.28
N ALA A 223 -9.33 -0.84 -1.32
CA ALA A 223 -10.37 -1.15 -0.33
C ALA A 223 -10.69 -2.65 -0.30
N LYS A 224 -10.78 -3.30 -1.47
CA LYS A 224 -11.01 -4.74 -1.57
C LYS A 224 -9.86 -5.58 -1.03
N ILE A 225 -8.62 -5.17 -1.32
CA ILE A 225 -7.43 -5.90 -0.87
C ILE A 225 -7.14 -5.66 0.61
N LEU A 226 -7.27 -4.43 1.09
CA LEU A 226 -6.84 -4.02 2.42
C LEU A 226 -7.96 -4.08 3.45
N GLY A 227 -9.23 -4.06 3.04
CA GLY A 227 -10.40 -3.88 3.91
C GLY A 227 -10.66 -5.05 4.85
N ILE A 228 -9.73 -5.30 5.75
CA ILE A 228 -9.80 -6.25 6.83
C ILE A 228 -10.76 -5.69 7.87
N LYS A 229 -11.67 -6.52 8.37
CA LYS A 229 -12.61 -6.16 9.43
C LYS A 229 -11.88 -5.58 10.63
N GLY A 230 -12.30 -4.38 11.05
CA GLY A 230 -11.73 -3.67 12.20
C GLY A 230 -10.78 -2.53 11.84
N LEU A 231 -10.38 -2.40 10.57
CA LEU A 231 -9.72 -1.17 10.08
C LEU A 231 -10.70 0.01 10.09
N ARG A 232 -10.18 1.21 10.41
CA ARG A 232 -10.96 2.47 10.29
C ARG A 232 -11.11 2.95 8.85
N ILE A 233 -10.15 2.58 8.01
CA ILE A 233 -10.09 2.91 6.58
C ILE A 233 -9.88 1.59 5.83
N ALA A 234 -10.73 1.30 4.85
CA ALA A 234 -10.52 0.21 3.91
C ALA A 234 -9.65 0.67 2.73
N GLY A 235 -9.93 1.86 2.19
CA GLY A 235 -9.21 2.42 1.04
C GLY A 235 -9.19 3.95 1.03
N LEU A 236 -8.20 4.51 0.35
CA LEU A 236 -7.93 5.93 0.28
C LEU A 236 -7.45 6.28 -1.13
N GLN A 237 -7.80 7.46 -1.63
CA GLN A 237 -7.19 8.05 -2.81
C GLN A 237 -6.41 9.30 -2.40
N CYS A 238 -5.10 9.28 -2.61
CA CYS A 238 -4.24 10.44 -2.43
C CYS A 238 -3.86 11.05 -3.78
N GLN A 239 -3.83 12.38 -3.86
CA GLN A 239 -3.43 13.12 -5.04
C GLN A 239 -2.47 14.24 -4.65
N ALA A 240 -1.31 14.27 -5.32
CA ALA A 240 -0.44 15.44 -5.28
C ALA A 240 -1.17 16.63 -5.94
N THR A 241 -1.30 17.73 -5.19
CA THR A 241 -1.96 18.98 -5.60
C THR A 241 -1.22 19.61 -6.77
N ASP A 242 0.06 19.91 -6.58
CA ASP A 242 0.93 20.43 -7.62
C ASP A 242 2.16 19.52 -7.73
N TRP A 243 2.33 18.80 -8.83
CA TRP A 243 3.61 18.09 -9.05
C TRP A 243 4.67 19.12 -9.45
N PRO A 244 5.85 19.20 -8.81
CA PRO A 244 6.48 18.20 -7.93
C PRO A 244 6.38 18.48 -6.42
N THR A 245 5.50 19.37 -5.96
CA THR A 245 5.34 19.65 -4.52
C THR A 245 4.92 18.39 -3.76
N ASP A 246 5.40 18.28 -2.52
CA ASP A 246 5.16 17.15 -1.62
C ASP A 246 3.79 17.24 -0.91
N ASN A 247 2.87 18.07 -1.43
CA ASN A 247 1.56 18.30 -0.85
C ASN A 247 0.54 17.26 -1.36
N TRP A 248 0.27 16.25 -0.55
CA TRP A 248 -0.66 15.17 -0.88
C TRP A 248 -2.00 15.34 -0.17
N ASN A 249 -3.07 15.48 -0.95
CA ASN A 249 -4.43 15.60 -0.43
C ASN A 249 -5.22 14.32 -0.66
N MET A 250 -6.13 14.05 0.28
CA MET A 250 -7.12 12.99 0.14
C MET A 250 -8.25 13.47 -0.78
N THR A 251 -8.63 12.65 -1.75
CA THR A 251 -9.75 12.94 -2.68
C THR A 251 -10.90 11.95 -2.53
N CYS A 252 -10.63 10.77 -1.98
CA CYS A 252 -11.62 9.72 -1.78
C CYS A 252 -11.27 8.88 -0.55
N LEU A 253 -12.30 8.49 0.21
CA LEU A 253 -12.19 7.60 1.35
C LEU A 253 -13.22 6.47 1.24
N HIS A 254 -12.77 5.24 1.48
CA HIS A 254 -13.63 4.07 1.70
C HIS A 254 -13.45 3.59 3.14
N ARG A 255 -14.51 3.58 3.94
CA ARG A 255 -14.45 3.10 5.34
C ARG A 255 -14.58 1.59 5.41
N SER A 256 -15.32 0.99 4.47
CA SER A 256 -15.49 -0.45 4.32
C SER A 256 -15.24 -0.91 2.87
N LYS A 257 -15.10 -2.23 2.66
CA LYS A 257 -14.97 -2.86 1.33
C LYS A 257 -16.11 -2.57 0.36
N GLY A 258 -17.31 -2.31 0.89
CA GLY A 258 -18.54 -2.14 0.09
C GLY A 258 -18.98 -0.69 -0.02
N ASP A 259 -18.31 0.24 0.67
CA ASP A 259 -18.73 1.64 0.69
C ASP A 259 -18.39 2.32 -0.63
N SER A 260 -19.25 3.23 -1.06
CA SER A 260 -18.91 4.18 -2.11
C SER A 260 -17.83 5.15 -1.61
N CYS A 261 -17.13 5.76 -2.56
CA CYS A 261 -16.21 6.84 -2.29
C CYS A 261 -16.87 7.96 -1.49
N GLN A 262 -16.30 8.34 -0.34
CA GLN A 262 -16.67 9.53 0.42
C GLN A 262 -15.70 10.66 0.08
N VAL A 263 -16.21 11.75 -0.53
CA VAL A 263 -15.44 12.97 -0.78
C VAL A 263 -15.53 13.85 0.47
N MET A 264 -14.39 14.13 1.09
CA MET A 264 -14.32 14.95 2.30
C MET A 264 -14.32 16.43 1.89
N GLY A 265 -15.33 17.18 2.33
CA GLY A 265 -15.51 18.60 1.97
C GLY A 265 -16.85 18.94 1.32
N ASP A 266 -17.62 17.95 0.85
CA ASP A 266 -18.92 18.19 0.20
C ASP A 266 -20.05 18.57 1.18
N GLN A 267 -19.80 18.59 2.49
CA GLN A 267 -20.77 19.19 3.44
C GLN A 267 -20.97 20.70 3.21
N ALA A 268 -20.08 21.37 2.48
CA ALA A 268 -20.28 22.76 2.08
C ALA A 268 -21.36 22.95 1.00
N TRP A 269 -21.73 21.90 0.24
CA TRP A 269 -22.78 22.00 -0.78
C TRP A 269 -24.20 21.88 -0.20
N GLU A 270 -24.37 21.14 0.92
CA GLU A 270 -25.68 21.00 1.56
C GLU A 270 -26.18 22.31 2.20
N GLU A 271 -25.31 23.25 2.59
CA GLU A 271 -25.74 24.57 3.06
C GLU A 271 -26.29 25.47 1.93
N TYR A 272 -25.92 25.24 0.67
CA TYR A 272 -26.39 26.07 -0.45
C TYR A 272 -27.81 25.71 -0.93
N GLU A 273 -28.28 24.47 -0.72
CA GLU A 273 -29.65 24.06 -1.10
C GLU A 273 -30.70 24.45 -0.03
N VAL A 274 -30.30 24.58 1.23
CA VAL A 274 -31.21 25.05 2.30
C VAL A 274 -31.51 26.56 2.17
N ILE A 275 -30.63 27.34 1.52
CA ILE A 275 -30.86 28.76 1.28
C ILE A 275 -31.83 29.00 0.10
N LYS A 276 -31.91 28.08 -0.88
CA LYS A 276 -32.81 28.23 -2.05
C LYS A 276 -34.25 27.77 -1.82
N THR A 277 -34.55 27.12 -0.69
CA THR A 277 -35.92 26.67 -0.35
C THR A 277 -36.62 27.57 0.68
N ARG A 278 -36.02 28.71 1.03
CA ARG A 278 -36.61 29.77 1.87
C ARG A 278 -36.68 31.13 1.16
N GLY A 279 -36.91 31.12 -0.15
CA GLY A 279 -37.25 32.30 -0.96
C GLY A 279 -38.68 32.22 -1.46
#